data_AF-A0A1F5E9C1-F1
#
_entry.id   AF-A0A1F5E9C1-F1
#
_cell.length_a   1.000
_cell.length_b   1.000
_cell.length_c   1.000
_cell.angle_alpha   90.00
_cell.angle_beta   90.00
_cell.angle_gamma   90.00
#
_symmetry.space_group_name_H-M   'P 1'
#
loop_
_entity.id
_entity.type
_entity.pdbx_description
1 polymer ?
#
loop_
_entity_poly.entity_id
_entity_poly.type
_entity_poly.pdbx_seq_one_letter_code
_entity_poly.pdbx_strand_id
1 'polypeptide(L)'
;MKEQIQKFYNDFLKQYLSDTVIKIELSITIVLAIIAYIIWKSSISDNQIYVFTVLNYYPIQILLLIFIVHLVLSIYAYKNDKNISYLLNGSVVFFSALILLMEVFYLANR
;
A
#
# COMPACT_ATOMS: atom_id res chain seq x y z
N MET A 1 -14.27 -19.19 26.27
CA MET A 1 -13.34 -18.03 26.20
C MET A 1 -12.61 -17.93 24.86
N LYS A 2 -11.85 -18.95 24.40
CA LYS A 2 -11.16 -18.91 23.09
C LYS A 2 -12.09 -18.65 21.90
N GLU A 3 -13.24 -19.32 21.84
CA GLU A 3 -14.21 -19.17 20.75
C GLU A 3 -14.84 -17.76 20.69
N GLN A 4 -15.11 -17.14 21.84
CA GLN A 4 -15.64 -15.78 21.91
C GLN A 4 -14.62 -14.75 21.42
N ILE A 5 -13.34 -14.93 21.79
CA ILE A 5 -12.24 -14.09 21.31
C ILE A 5 -12.09 -14.21 19.79
N GLN A 6 -12.14 -15.44 19.27
CA GLN A 6 -12.00 -15.68 17.83
C GLN A 6 -13.16 -15.10 17.03
N LYS A 7 -14.40 -15.27 17.52
CA LYS A 7 -15.59 -14.67 16.91
C LYS A 7 -15.48 -13.15 16.86
N PHE A 8 -15.05 -12.52 17.97
CA PHE A 8 -14.83 -11.07 18.03
C PHE A 8 -13.85 -10.58 16.96
N TYR A 9 -12.70 -11.26 16.79
CA TYR A 9 -11.73 -10.88 15.76
C TYR A 9 -12.28 -11.02 14.34
N ASN A 10 -13.02 -12.09 14.06
CA ASN A 10 -13.61 -12.31 12.75
C ASN A 10 -14.68 -11.26 12.42
N ASP A 11 -15.54 -10.94 13.37
CA ASP A 11 -16.58 -9.92 13.19
C ASP A 11 -15.95 -8.53 12.98
N PHE A 12 -14.89 -8.22 13.73
CA PHE A 12 -14.12 -6.99 13.58
C PHE A 12 -13.45 -6.87 12.21
N LEU A 13 -12.73 -7.90 11.77
CA LEU A 13 -12.07 -7.91 10.46
C LEU A 13 -13.10 -7.82 9.33
N LYS A 14 -14.24 -8.49 9.47
CA LYS A 14 -15.34 -8.39 8.52
C LYS A 14 -15.86 -6.96 8.45
N GLN A 15 -15.99 -6.27 9.59
CA GLN A 15 -16.39 -4.87 9.63
C GLN A 15 -15.37 -3.98 8.92
N TYR A 16 -14.07 -4.11 9.25
CA TYR A 16 -12.98 -3.38 8.59
C TYR A 16 -12.99 -3.57 7.06
N LEU A 17 -13.01 -4.83 6.62
CA LEU A 17 -13.01 -5.17 5.20
C LEU A 17 -14.34 -4.87 4.51
N SER A 18 -15.43 -4.64 5.25
CA SER A 18 -16.72 -4.25 4.69
C SER A 18 -16.86 -2.75 4.48
N ASP A 19 -16.04 -1.94 5.14
CA ASP A 19 -16.05 -0.49 5.08
C ASP A 19 -15.74 0.02 3.68
N THR A 20 -16.64 0.83 3.13
CA THR A 20 -16.55 1.29 1.74
C THR A 20 -15.32 2.15 1.48
N VAL A 21 -14.92 3.00 2.43
CA VAL A 21 -13.75 3.88 2.26
C VAL A 21 -12.48 3.04 2.20
N ILE A 22 -12.30 2.15 3.19
CA ILE A 22 -11.17 1.21 3.25
C ILE A 22 -11.08 0.37 1.97
N LYS A 23 -12.21 -0.19 1.52
CA LYS A 23 -12.26 -0.98 0.28
C LYS A 23 -11.77 -0.19 -0.92
N ILE A 24 -12.21 1.05 -1.07
CA ILE A 24 -11.81 1.93 -2.16
C ILE A 24 -10.30 2.22 -2.08
N GLU A 25 -9.80 2.62 -0.91
CA GLU A 25 -8.38 2.92 -0.69
C GLU A 25 -7.48 1.70 -0.99
N LEU A 26 -7.85 0.52 -0.50
CA LEU A 26 -7.13 -0.72 -0.78
C LEU A 26 -7.18 -1.08 -2.27
N SER A 27 -8.34 -0.93 -2.92
CA SER A 27 -8.49 -1.22 -4.35
C SER A 27 -7.62 -0.29 -5.20
N ILE A 28 -7.63 1.01 -4.91
CA ILE A 28 -6.80 1.99 -5.61
C ILE A 28 -5.32 1.67 -5.38
N THR A 29 -4.91 1.39 -4.14
CA THR A 29 -3.53 1.02 -3.81
C THR A 29 -3.07 -0.19 -4.63
N ILE A 30 -3.89 -1.26 -4.68
CA ILE A 30 -3.57 -2.48 -5.44
C ILE A 30 -3.44 -2.16 -6.93
N VAL A 31 -4.37 -1.39 -7.51
CA VAL A 31 -4.32 -1.00 -8.92
C VAL A 31 -3.04 -0.20 -9.23
N LEU A 32 -2.73 0.81 -8.41
CA LEU A 32 -1.52 1.62 -8.58
C LEU A 32 -0.24 0.77 -8.47
N ALA A 33 -0.18 -0.12 -7.48
CA ALA A 33 0.96 -1.01 -7.28
C ALA A 33 1.14 -2.00 -8.46
N ILE A 34 0.04 -2.53 -9.03
CA ILE A 34 0.10 -3.39 -10.21
C ILE A 34 0.64 -2.61 -11.42
N ILE A 35 0.13 -1.41 -11.67
CA ILE A 35 0.59 -0.57 -12.79
C ILE A 35 2.08 -0.28 -12.64
N ALA A 36 2.49 0.15 -11.44
CA ALA A 36 3.89 0.46 -11.16
C ALA A 36 4.79 -0.78 -11.32
N TYR A 37 4.36 -1.94 -10.83
CA TYR A 37 5.08 -3.20 -11.04
C TYR A 37 5.25 -3.54 -12.52
N ILE A 38 4.22 -3.35 -13.35
CA ILE A 38 4.29 -3.62 -14.80
C ILE A 38 5.27 -2.68 -15.47
N ILE A 39 5.23 -1.38 -15.14
CA ILE A 39 6.18 -0.38 -15.67
C ILE A 39 7.61 -0.78 -15.30
N TRP A 40 7.85 -1.03 -14.02
CA TRP A 40 9.15 -1.45 -13.53
C TRP A 40 9.67 -2.69 -14.26
N LYS A 41 8.89 -3.76 -14.31
CA LYS A 41 9.29 -5.03 -14.90
C LYS A 41 9.51 -4.98 -16.43
N SER A 42 8.73 -4.16 -17.13
CA SER A 42 8.80 -4.12 -18.60
C SER A 42 9.87 -3.17 -19.13
N SER A 43 10.14 -2.09 -18.42
CA SER A 43 10.81 -0.93 -19.00
C SER A 43 12.03 -0.46 -18.21
N ILE A 44 12.10 -0.80 -16.92
CA ILE A 44 13.08 -0.24 -15.99
C ILE A 44 13.99 -1.33 -15.39
N SER A 45 13.53 -2.57 -15.27
CA SER A 45 14.27 -3.65 -14.60
C SER A 45 15.64 -3.96 -15.22
N ASP A 46 15.76 -3.81 -16.53
CA ASP A 46 17.00 -4.10 -17.27
C ASP A 46 17.93 -2.89 -17.36
N ASN A 47 17.38 -1.68 -17.20
CA ASN A 47 18.18 -0.48 -17.16
C ASN A 47 18.82 -0.37 -15.78
N GLN A 48 20.13 -0.46 -15.73
CA GLN A 48 20.93 -0.06 -14.58
C GLN A 48 20.85 1.45 -14.28
N ILE A 49 19.78 2.16 -14.67
CA ILE A 49 19.65 3.58 -14.31
C ILE A 49 19.15 3.59 -12.87
N TYR A 50 20.13 3.77 -12.00
CA TYR A 50 20.07 3.81 -10.55
C TYR A 50 18.97 4.75 -10.04
N VAL A 51 17.82 4.19 -9.65
CA VAL A 51 17.04 4.72 -8.51
C VAL A 51 17.25 3.77 -7.34
N PHE A 52 18.53 3.57 -6.98
CA PHE A 52 18.83 2.94 -5.71
C PHE A 52 18.58 4.00 -4.65
N THR A 53 17.62 3.72 -3.78
CA THR A 53 17.63 4.34 -2.46
C THR A 53 18.95 3.97 -1.77
N VAL A 54 19.37 4.72 -0.73
CA VAL A 54 20.60 4.44 0.03
C VAL A 54 20.72 2.96 0.47
N LEU A 55 19.58 2.27 0.58
CA LEU A 55 19.46 0.87 0.99
C LEU A 55 19.46 -0.14 -0.17
N ASN A 56 19.71 0.31 -1.40
CA ASN A 56 19.64 -0.47 -2.63
C ASN A 56 18.29 -1.13 -2.96
N TYR A 57 17.19 -0.67 -2.34
CA TYR A 57 15.85 -1.13 -2.68
C TYR A 57 15.20 -0.21 -3.72
N TYR A 58 14.48 -0.83 -4.66
CA TYR A 58 13.68 -0.10 -5.64
C TYR A 58 12.40 0.45 -4.97
N PRO A 59 11.90 1.64 -5.35
CA PRO A 59 10.73 2.25 -4.70
C PRO A 59 9.51 1.34 -4.53
N ILE A 60 9.18 0.50 -5.52
CA ILE A 60 8.07 -0.49 -5.43
C ILE A 60 8.25 -1.48 -4.27
N GLN A 61 9.49 -1.89 -3.97
CA GLN A 61 9.79 -2.85 -2.90
C GLN A 61 9.63 -2.19 -1.53
N ILE A 62 10.03 -0.93 -1.42
CA ILE A 62 9.83 -0.12 -0.21
C ILE A 62 8.34 0.10 0.03
N LEU A 63 7.56 0.38 -1.03
CA LEU A 63 6.11 0.52 -0.93
C LEU A 63 5.45 -0.73 -0.36
N LEU A 64 5.88 -1.92 -0.76
CA LEU A 64 5.35 -3.18 -0.23
C LEU A 64 5.58 -3.28 1.28
N LEU A 65 6.77 -2.92 1.77
CA LEU A 65 7.09 -2.91 3.20
C LEU A 65 6.24 -1.87 3.95
N ILE A 66 6.18 -0.65 3.42
CA ILE A 66 5.36 0.45 3.98
C ILE A 66 3.89 0.04 4.04
N PHE A 67 3.38 -0.59 2.99
CA PHE A 67 2.00 -1.04 2.89
C PHE A 67 1.65 -2.07 3.97
N ILE A 68 2.50 -3.09 4.17
CA ILE A 68 2.27 -4.11 5.20
C ILE A 68 2.21 -3.45 6.59
N VAL A 69 3.16 -2.57 6.90
CA VAL A 69 3.20 -1.86 8.19
C VAL A 69 1.97 -0.97 8.36
N HIS A 70 1.61 -0.18 7.35
CA HIS A 70 0.44 0.70 7.40
C HIS A 70 -0.86 -0.09 7.49
N LEU A 71 -0.98 -1.22 6.81
CA LEU A 71 -2.16 -2.07 6.87
C LEU A 71 -2.39 -2.61 8.29
N VAL A 72 -1.32 -3.09 8.95
CA VAL A 72 -1.40 -3.56 10.34
C VAL A 72 -1.78 -2.42 11.29
N LEU A 73 -1.12 -1.26 11.16
CA LEU A 73 -1.43 -0.08 11.97
C LEU A 73 -2.85 0.44 11.72
N SER A 74 -3.31 0.41 10.47
CA SER A 74 -4.65 0.84 10.06
C SER A 74 -5.73 -0.07 10.65
N ILE A 75 -5.54 -1.40 10.60
CA ILE A 75 -6.44 -2.35 11.25
C ILE A 75 -6.51 -2.09 12.76
N TYR A 76 -5.37 -1.84 13.41
CA TYR A 76 -5.35 -1.52 14.85
C TYR A 76 -6.03 -0.18 15.15
N ALA A 77 -5.75 0.85 14.34
CA ALA A 77 -6.33 2.18 14.47
C ALA A 77 -7.84 2.16 14.27
N TYR A 78 -8.37 1.38 13.33
CA TYR A 78 -9.79 1.30 13.01
C TYR A 78 -10.66 0.93 14.23
N LYS A 79 -10.11 0.13 15.15
CA LYS A 79 -10.78 -0.23 16.40
C LYS A 79 -10.97 0.96 17.34
N ASN A 80 -10.05 1.92 17.31
CA ASN A 80 -10.01 3.06 18.23
C ASN A 80 -10.57 4.33 17.59
N ASP A 81 -10.13 4.65 16.37
CA ASP A 81 -10.54 5.81 15.58
C ASP A 81 -10.45 5.50 14.08
N LYS A 82 -11.60 5.53 13.40
CA LYS A 82 -11.70 5.27 11.97
C LYS A 82 -10.99 6.33 11.13
N ASN A 83 -10.96 7.59 11.55
CA ASN A 83 -10.33 8.67 10.80
C ASN A 83 -8.81 8.46 10.73
N ILE A 84 -8.20 7.95 11.80
CA ILE A 84 -6.77 7.60 11.81
C ILE A 84 -6.51 6.43 10.86
N SER A 85 -7.39 5.42 10.83
CA SER A 85 -7.30 4.31 9.88
C SER A 85 -7.41 4.77 8.42
N TYR A 86 -8.37 5.66 8.11
CA TYR A 86 -8.49 6.27 6.78
C TYR A 86 -7.25 7.08 6.42
N LEU A 87 -6.71 7.88 7.34
CA LEU A 87 -5.47 8.63 7.11
C LEU A 87 -4.29 7.71 6.80
N LEU A 88 -4.17 6.59 7.52
CA LEU A 88 -3.09 5.60 7.31
C LEU A 88 -3.22 4.86 5.97
N ASN A 89 -4.42 4.47 5.55
CA ASN A 89 -4.59 3.86 4.23
C ASN A 89 -4.45 4.90 3.11
N GLY A 90 -5.00 6.10 3.30
CA GLY A 90 -4.88 7.22 2.37
C GLY A 90 -3.43 7.65 2.15
N SER A 91 -2.56 7.59 3.16
CA SER A 91 -1.13 7.88 2.98
C SER A 91 -0.45 6.83 2.08
N VAL A 92 -0.84 5.56 2.18
CA VAL A 92 -0.34 4.51 1.26
C VAL A 92 -0.81 4.78 -0.17
N VAL A 93 -2.06 5.18 -0.36
CA VAL A 93 -2.56 5.56 -1.70
C VAL A 93 -1.70 6.69 -2.27
N PHE A 94 -1.43 7.72 -1.47
CA PHE A 94 -0.58 8.83 -1.85
C PHE A 94 0.86 8.39 -2.21
N PHE A 95 1.49 7.55 -1.37
CA PHE A 95 2.83 7.03 -1.66
C PHE A 95 2.87 6.17 -2.93
N SER A 96 1.83 5.36 -3.16
CA SER A 96 1.69 4.55 -4.38
C SER A 96 1.62 5.44 -5.63
N ALA A 97 0.83 6.52 -5.57
CA ALA A 97 0.73 7.49 -6.65
C ALA A 97 2.06 8.23 -6.89
N LEU A 98 2.77 8.59 -5.82
CA LEU A 98 4.07 9.24 -5.92
C LEU A 98 5.12 8.33 -6.57
N ILE A 99 5.14 7.04 -6.23
CA ILE A 99 6.04 6.07 -6.86
C ILE A 99 5.71 5.89 -8.34
N LEU A 100 4.43 5.77 -8.68
CA LEU A 100 4.01 5.71 -10.08
C LEU A 100 4.43 6.97 -10.86
N LEU A 101 4.28 8.15 -10.25
CA LEU A 101 4.74 9.41 -10.85
C LEU A 101 6.25 9.39 -11.08
N MET A 102 7.04 8.91 -10.12
CA MET A 102 8.49 8.78 -10.25
C MET A 102 8.87 7.81 -11.38
N GLU A 103 8.16 6.68 -11.51
CA GLU A 103 8.40 5.72 -12.60
C GLU A 103 8.06 6.31 -13.97
N VAL A 104 6.94 7.03 -14.09
CA VAL A 104 6.57 7.72 -15.33
C VAL A 104 7.58 8.82 -15.68
N PHE A 105 7.99 9.62 -14.69
CA PHE A 105 9.03 10.65 -14.88
C PHE A 105 10.33 10.02 -15.39
N TYR A 106 10.74 8.91 -14.79
CA TYR A 106 11.92 8.18 -15.23
C TYR A 106 11.77 7.68 -16.68
N LEU A 107 10.62 7.12 -17.05
CA LEU A 107 10.38 6.67 -18.43
C LEU A 107 10.47 7.82 -19.44
N ALA A 108 9.98 9.01 -19.07
CA ALA A 108 9.98 10.18 -19.94
C ALA A 108 11.39 10.80 -20.15
N ASN A 109 12.31 10.57 -19.22
CA ASN A 109 13.68 11.09 -19.28
C ASN A 109 14.73 10.05 -19.67
N ARG A 110 14.29 8.88 -20.12
CA ARG A 110 15.13 7.85 -20.73
C ARG A 110 15.39 8.18 -22.20
#